data_AF-A0ABC8UKW1-F1
#
_entry.id   AF-A0ABC8UKW1-F1
#
_cell.length_a   1.000
_cell.length_b   1.000
_cell.length_c   1.000
_cell.angle_alpha   90.00
_cell.angle_beta   90.00
_cell.angle_gamma   90.00
#
_symmetry.space_group_name_H-M   'P 1'
#
loop_
_entity.id
_entity.type
_entity.pdbx_description
1 polymer ?
#
loop_
_entity_poly.entity_id
_entity_poly.type
_entity_poly.pdbx_seq_one_letter_code
_entity_poly.pdbx_strand_id
1 'polypeptide(L)'
;MKLSSYLVGNSAQLTAQCCGGAQALDKLASASQADRQAICKCLKNAAQRLPILQDRAQQIPPLCQLTTNLKIDPNIDCTKSASIMLSRL
;
A
#
# COMPACT_ATOMS: atom_id res chain seq x y z
N MET A 1 9.70 13.03 -6.08
CA MET A 1 9.98 11.67 -6.60
C MET A 1 8.72 10.83 -6.51
N LYS A 2 8.41 10.02 -7.52
CA LYS A 2 7.16 9.24 -7.59
C LYS A 2 7.36 7.85 -6.97
N LEU A 3 6.35 7.35 -6.25
CA LEU A 3 6.32 5.99 -5.67
C LEU A 3 6.66 4.90 -6.71
N SER A 4 6.17 5.07 -7.94
CA SER A 4 6.44 4.15 -9.05
C SER A 4 7.94 4.00 -9.35
N SER A 5 8.76 5.04 -9.20
CA SER A 5 10.21 4.97 -9.44
C SER A 5 10.92 4.05 -8.44
N TYR A 6 10.49 4.03 -7.18
CA TYR A 6 11.03 3.11 -6.18
C TYR A 6 10.60 1.67 -6.47
N LEU A 7 9.30 1.48 -6.77
CA LEU A 7 8.70 0.17 -7.03
C LEU A 7 9.32 -0.57 -8.23
N VAL A 8 9.82 0.15 -9.25
CA VAL A 8 10.40 -0.45 -10.46
C VAL A 8 11.92 -0.49 -10.48
N GLY A 9 12.61 -0.16 -9.39
CA GLY A 9 14.07 -0.23 -9.33
C GLY A 9 14.81 1.07 -9.62
N ASN A 10 14.14 2.09 -10.18
CA ASN A 10 14.76 3.33 -10.66
C ASN A 10 15.21 4.29 -9.55
N SER A 11 14.85 4.03 -8.29
CA SER A 11 15.35 4.80 -7.14
C SER A 11 15.60 3.92 -5.94
N ALA A 12 16.67 4.16 -5.19
CA ALA A 12 17.04 3.38 -4.02
C ALA A 12 16.24 3.72 -2.75
N GLN A 13 15.63 4.91 -2.67
CA GLN A 13 15.04 5.41 -1.43
C GLN A 13 13.61 5.91 -1.63
N LEU A 14 12.83 5.98 -0.55
CA LEU A 14 11.53 6.66 -0.52
C LEU A 14 11.73 8.09 0.00
N THR A 15 10.98 9.05 -0.54
CA THR A 15 10.98 10.42 0.00
C THR A 15 9.98 10.53 1.14
N ALA A 16 10.20 11.50 2.04
CA ALA A 16 9.24 11.83 3.10
C ALA A 16 7.83 12.12 2.55
N GLN A 17 7.74 12.84 1.42
CA GLN A 17 6.46 13.09 0.74
C GLN A 17 5.77 11.79 0.28
N CYS A 18 6.54 10.81 -0.21
CA CYS A 18 5.99 9.52 -0.60
C CYS A 18 5.41 8.78 0.61
N CYS A 19 6.14 8.76 1.73
CA CYS A 19 5.64 8.14 2.95
C CYS A 19 4.43 8.90 3.53
N GLY A 20 4.40 10.23 3.47
CA GLY A 20 3.23 11.01 3.90
C GLY A 20 1.96 10.65 3.10
N GLY A 21 2.07 10.44 1.79
CA GLY A 21 0.96 9.94 0.97
C GLY A 21 0.53 8.52 1.33
N ALA A 22 1.50 7.62 1.54
CA ALA A 22 1.22 6.25 1.96
C ALA A 22 0.51 6.19 3.33
N GLN A 23 0.95 7.01 4.29
CA GLN A 23 0.33 7.15 5.61
C GLN A 23 -1.09 7.71 5.54
N ALA A 24 -1.36 8.64 4.62
CA ALA A 24 -2.72 9.14 4.41
C ALA A 24 -3.66 8.03 3.91
N LEU A 25 -3.21 7.22 2.94
CA LEU A 25 -3.96 6.05 2.48
C LEU A 25 -4.13 4.99 3.57
N ASP A 26 -3.10 4.78 4.40
CA ASP A 26 -3.13 3.86 5.54
C ASP A 26 -4.20 4.25 6.58
N LYS A 27 -4.30 5.55 6.89
CA LYS A 27 -5.35 6.09 7.78
C LYS A 27 -6.75 5.89 7.19
N LEU A 28 -6.93 6.14 5.89
CA LEU A 28 -8.21 5.92 5.21
C LEU A 28 -8.57 4.43 5.15
N ALA A 29 -7.60 3.55 4.87
CA ALA A 29 -7.79 2.10 4.92
C ALA A 29 -8.08 1.58 6.35
N SER A 30 -7.71 2.37 7.37
CA SER A 30 -8.07 2.17 8.77
C SER A 30 -9.39 2.79 9.17
N ALA A 31 -10.11 3.49 8.29
CA ALA A 31 -11.39 4.09 8.67
C ALA A 31 -12.54 3.08 8.54
N SER A 32 -12.55 2.31 7.44
CA SER A 32 -13.60 1.32 7.20
C SER A 32 -13.13 0.17 6.30
N GLN A 33 -13.88 -0.94 6.32
CA GLN A 33 -13.66 -2.05 5.39
C GLN A 33 -13.90 -1.63 3.93
N ALA A 34 -14.90 -0.78 3.68
CA ALA A 34 -15.22 -0.30 2.34
C ALA A 34 -14.06 0.52 1.74
N ASP A 35 -13.50 1.45 2.53
CA ASP A 35 -12.35 2.26 2.11
C ASP A 35 -11.12 1.39 1.86
N ARG A 36 -10.84 0.43 2.75
CA ARG A 36 -9.73 -0.51 2.58
C ARG A 36 -9.86 -1.32 1.28
N GLN A 37 -11.04 -1.82 0.98
CA GLN A 37 -11.29 -2.57 -0.26
C GLN A 37 -11.14 -1.67 -1.49
N ALA A 38 -11.64 -0.43 -1.43
CA ALA A 38 -11.50 0.54 -2.51
C ALA A 38 -10.03 0.90 -2.77
N ILE A 39 -9.27 1.19 -1.72
CA ILE A 39 -7.84 1.49 -1.79
C ILE A 39 -7.06 0.27 -2.30
N CYS A 40 -7.36 -0.93 -1.81
CA CYS A 40 -6.75 -2.16 -2.31
C CYS A 40 -6.96 -2.34 -3.82
N LYS A 41 -8.20 -2.18 -4.31
CA LYS A 41 -8.51 -2.28 -5.74
C LYS A 41 -7.76 -1.22 -6.55
N CYS A 42 -7.68 0.00 -6.04
CA CYS A 42 -6.92 1.08 -6.66
C CYS A 42 -5.43 0.72 -6.80
N LEU A 43 -4.79 0.27 -5.71
CA LEU A 43 -3.38 -0.11 -5.71
C LEU A 43 -3.11 -1.33 -6.58
N LYS A 44 -4.01 -2.33 -6.59
CA LYS A 44 -3.93 -3.49 -7.48
C LYS A 44 -3.91 -3.06 -8.96
N ASN A 45 -4.86 -2.21 -9.36
CA ASN A 45 -4.95 -1.73 -10.74
C ASN A 45 -3.73 -0.91 -11.14
N ALA A 46 -3.17 -0.11 -10.22
CA ALA A 46 -1.93 0.62 -10.46
C ALA A 46 -0.74 -0.34 -10.59
N ALA A 47 -0.67 -1.36 -9.74
CA ALA A 47 0.39 -2.36 -9.74
C ALA A 47 0.45 -3.18 -11.04
N GLN A 48 -0.70 -3.50 -11.62
CA GLN A 48 -0.78 -4.23 -12.90
C GLN A 48 -0.19 -3.47 -14.09
N ARG A 49 -0.01 -2.15 -13.97
CA ARG A 49 0.52 -1.29 -15.05
C ARG A 49 2.03 -1.10 -14.98
N LEU A 50 2.68 -1.65 -13.95
CA LEU A 50 4.10 -1.43 -13.67
C LEU A 50 4.80 -2.77 -13.46
N PRO A 51 6.07 -2.91 -13.88
CA PRO A 51 6.91 -4.05 -13.52
C PRO A 51 7.38 -3.90 -12.07
N ILE A 52 6.48 -4.12 -11.11
CA ILE A 52 6.79 -3.95 -9.69
C ILE A 52 7.77 -5.02 -9.21
N LEU A 53 8.80 -4.57 -8.50
CA LEU A 53 9.68 -5.41 -7.69
C LEU A 53 9.00 -5.68 -6.35
N GLN A 54 8.47 -6.89 -6.17
CA GLN A 54 7.64 -7.24 -5.03
C GLN A 54 8.37 -7.08 -3.68
N ASP A 55 9.66 -7.39 -3.63
CA ASP A 55 10.47 -7.20 -2.42
C ASP A 55 10.53 -5.73 -1.99
N ARG A 56 10.55 -4.80 -2.94
CA ARG A 56 10.50 -3.36 -2.65
C ARG A 56 9.13 -2.93 -2.18
N ALA A 57 8.06 -3.45 -2.79
CA ALA A 57 6.71 -3.20 -2.35
C ALA A 57 6.49 -3.62 -0.87
N GLN A 58 7.07 -4.76 -0.47
CA GLN A 58 7.01 -5.27 0.90
C GLN A 58 7.81 -4.42 1.92
N GLN A 59 8.80 -3.65 1.47
CA GLN A 59 9.57 -2.74 2.33
C GLN A 59 8.83 -1.43 2.65
N ILE A 60 7.79 -1.06 1.89
CA ILE A 60 7.10 0.22 2.08
C ILE A 60 6.45 0.32 3.48
N PRO A 61 5.69 -0.68 3.97
CA PRO A 61 5.07 -0.59 5.29
C PRO A 61 6.07 -0.30 6.43
N PRO A 62 7.17 -1.07 6.62
CA PRO A 62 8.13 -0.76 7.67
C PRO A 62 8.91 0.54 7.42
N LEU A 63 9.29 0.86 6.17
CA LEU A 63 10.04 2.09 5.87
C LEU A 63 9.22 3.37 6.09
N CYS A 64 7.91 3.33 5.82
CA CYS A 64 7.00 4.47 5.98
C CYS A 64 6.18 4.41 7.27
N GLN A 65 6.44 3.44 8.16
CA GLN A 65 5.76 3.29 9.44
C GLN A 65 4.23 3.20 9.28
N LEU A 66 3.78 2.40 8.31
CA LEU A 66 2.35 2.15 8.09
C LEU A 66 1.80 1.20 9.16
N THR A 67 0.56 1.42 9.55
CA THR A 67 -0.09 0.68 10.64
C THR A 67 -1.03 -0.42 10.14
N THR A 68 -1.50 -0.32 8.90
CA THR A 68 -2.26 -1.39 8.26
C THR A 68 -1.37 -2.27 7.40
N ASN A 69 -1.81 -3.50 7.19
CA ASN A 69 -1.18 -4.43 6.24
C ASN A 69 -1.58 -4.10 4.79
N LEU A 70 -1.47 -2.83 4.38
CA LEU A 70 -1.75 -2.40 3.03
C LEU A 70 -0.64 -2.92 2.10
N LYS A 71 -1.00 -3.81 1.19
CA LYS A 71 -0.06 -4.45 0.27
C LYS A 71 -0.23 -3.88 -1.14
N ILE A 72 0.91 -3.59 -1.77
CA ILE A 72 0.96 -3.30 -3.21
C ILE A 72 1.34 -4.61 -3.89
N ASP A 73 0.36 -5.27 -4.50
CA ASP A 73 0.53 -6.55 -5.16
C ASP A 73 -0.48 -6.63 -6.32
N PRO A 74 -0.02 -6.86 -7.57
CA PRO A 74 -0.92 -6.93 -8.73
C PRO A 74 -1.90 -8.11 -8.70
N ASN A 75 -1.65 -9.11 -7.84
CA ASN A 75 -2.43 -10.34 -7.72
C ASN A 75 -3.24 -10.42 -6.43
N ILE A 76 -3.23 -9.37 -5.59
CA ILE A 76 -3.94 -9.40 -4.31
C ILE A 76 -5.45 -9.63 -4.46
N ASP A 77 -6.00 -10.43 -3.56
CA ASP A 77 -7.43 -10.57 -3.34
C ASP A 77 -7.91 -9.51 -2.34
N CYS A 78 -8.49 -8.43 -2.86
CA CYS A 78 -8.99 -7.32 -2.05
C CYS A 78 -10.22 -7.66 -1.19
N THR A 79 -10.87 -8.81 -1.41
CA THR A 79 -11.98 -9.25 -0.56
C THR A 79 -11.48 -9.78 0.79
N LYS A 80 -10.23 -10.27 0.82
CA LYS A 80 -9.57 -10.84 2.01
C LYS A 80 -8.79 -9.83 2.85
N SER A 81 -8.74 -8.56 2.43
CA SER A 81 -8.11 -7.48 3.21
C SER A 81 -8.89 -7.10 4.49
N ALA A 82 -9.98 -7.81 4.79
CA ALA A 82 -10.92 -7.57 5.88
C ALA A 82 -10.37 -7.83 7.30
N SER A 83 -9.16 -8.38 7.44
CA SER A 83 -8.67 -8.75 8.77
C SER A 83 -8.27 -7.51 9.59
N ILE A 84 -8.81 -7.48 10.82
CA ILE A 84 -8.44 -6.63 11.96
C ILE A 84 -9.08 -5.23 12.00
N MET A 85 -10.42 -5.16 11.91
CA MET A 85 -11.19 -4.14 12.65
C MET A 85 -11.93 -4.72 13.86
N LEU A 86 -12.02 -6.05 13.97
CA LEU A 86 -12.75 -6.75 15.03
C LEU A 86 -11.98 -6.86 16.37
N SER A 87 -10.80 -6.25 16.49
CA SER A 87 -10.01 -6.27 17.74
C SER A 87 -10.07 -4.95 18.52
N ARG A 88 -10.93 -4.00 18.12
CA ARG A 88 -11.13 -2.70 18.80
C ARG A 88 -12.60 -2.44 19.17
N LEU A 89 -13.31 -3.49 19.58
CA LEU A 89 -14.56 -3.42 20.36
C LEU A 89 -14.35 -4.19 21.66
#